data_AF-A0A3N5VSF0-F1
#
_entry.id   AF-A0A3N5VSF0-F1
#
_cell.length_a   1.000
_cell.length_b   1.000
_cell.length_c   1.000
_cell.angle_alpha   90.00
_cell.angle_beta   90.00
_cell.angle_gamma   90.00
#
_symmetry.space_group_name_H-M   'P 1'
#
loop_
_entity.id
_entity.type
_entity.pdbx_description
1 polymer ?
#
loop_
_entity_poly.entity_id
_entity_poly.type
_entity_poly.pdbx_seq_one_letter_code
_entity_poly.pdbx_strand_id
1 'polypeptide(L)' 'MHAIELEQVSKSFGEVRAVDRLSVSVPQGSVYGFLGPNGVGKTKTMRMVQDIIRRD' A
#
# COMPACT_ATOMS: atom_id res chain seq x y z
N MET A 1 3.79 18.71 4.03
CA MET A 1 3.39 18.28 2.68
C MET A 1 3.78 16.82 2.52
N HIS A 2 2.85 15.96 2.10
CA HIS A 2 3.11 14.54 1.88
C HIS A 2 3.31 14.30 0.38
N ALA A 3 4.23 13.41 0.02
CA ALA A 3 4.45 12.98 -1.36
C ALA A 3 3.52 11.82 -1.76
N ILE A 4 3.14 10.98 -0.79
CA ILE A 4 2.18 9.88 -0.98
C ILE A 4 1.23 9.90 0.22
N GLU A 5 -0.06 9.75 -0.05
CA GLU A 5 -1.10 9.61 0.96
C GLU A 5 -2.06 8.49 0.56
N LEU A 6 -2.22 7.52 1.46
CA LEU A 6 -3.18 6.43 1.37
C LEU A 6 -4.11 6.55 2.57
N GLU A 7 -5.41 6.52 2.34
CA GLU A 7 -6.43 6.55 3.38
C GLU A 7 -7.32 5.31 3.26
N GLN A 8 -7.27 4.46 4.28
CA GLN A 8 -8.12 3.26 4.42
C GLN A 8 -8.14 2.36 3.16
N VAL A 9 -7.04 2.28 2.43
CA VAL A 9 -6.96 1.57 1.15
C VAL A 9 -6.97 0.05 1.38
N SER A 10 -7.79 -0.65 0.61
CA SER A 10 -7.89 -2.11 0.66
C SER A 10 -7.59 -2.73 -0.71
N LYS A 11 -7.13 -3.99 -0.69
CA LYS A 11 -6.94 -4.80 -1.89
C LYS A 11 -7.24 -6.26 -1.64
N SER A 12 -8.11 -6.81 -2.47
CA SER A 12 -8.52 -8.20 -2.45
C SER A 12 -8.12 -8.90 -3.75
N PHE A 13 -7.75 -10.18 -3.64
CA PHE A 13 -7.48 -11.08 -4.76
C PHE A 13 -8.32 -12.34 -4.56
N GLY A 14 -9.47 -12.41 -5.23
CA GLY A 14 -10.50 -13.40 -4.92
C GLY A 14 -10.97 -13.22 -3.47
N GLU A 15 -10.95 -14.31 -2.71
CA GLU A 15 -11.36 -14.32 -1.29
C GLU A 15 -10.29 -13.77 -0.34
N VAL A 16 -9.05 -13.56 -0.82
CA VAL A 16 -7.93 -13.13 0.02
C VAL A 16 -7.86 -11.61 0.08
N ARG A 17 -8.05 -11.04 1.27
CA ARG A 17 -7.74 -9.62 1.52
C ARG A 17 -6.24 -9.44 1.77
N ALA A 18 -5.52 -9.02 0.72
CA ALA A 18 -4.07 -8.84 0.77
C ALA A 18 -3.63 -7.52 1.43
N VAL A 19 -4.49 -6.49 1.37
CA VAL A 19 -4.32 -5.23 2.10
C VAL A 19 -5.67 -4.87 2.69
N ASP A 20 -5.73 -4.56 3.98
CA ASP A 20 -6.97 -4.22 4.69
C ASP A 20 -6.84 -2.84 5.32
N ARG A 21 -7.62 -1.88 4.82
CA ARG A 21 -7.78 -0.53 5.38
C ARG A 21 -6.47 0.18 5.74
N LEU A 22 -5.46 0.04 4.90
CA LEU A 22 -4.14 0.61 5.12
C LEU A 22 -4.18 2.14 4.95
N SER A 23 -3.70 2.86 5.97
CA SER A 23 -3.47 4.31 5.90
C SER A 23 -1.99 4.61 6.09
N VAL A 24 -1.41 5.39 5.18
CA VAL A 24 0.02 5.73 5.16
C VAL A 24 0.18 7.14 4.59
N SER A 25 0.95 7.97 5.29
CA SER A 25 1.36 9.29 4.79
C SER A 25 2.88 9.34 4.72
N VAL A 26 3.43 9.53 3.52
CA VAL A 26 4.87 9.60 3.27
C VAL A 26 5.28 11.07 3.13
N PRO A 27 6.13 11.60 4.02
CA PRO A 27 6.63 12.97 3.90
C PRO A 27 7.45 13.17 2.63
N GLN A 28 7.34 14.36 2.03
CA GLN A 28 8.20 14.75 0.91
C GLN A 28 9.68 14.75 1.32
N GLY A 29 10.56 14.27 0.43
CA GLY A 29 12.01 14.22 0.68
C GLY A 29 12.47 13.08 1.60
N SER A 30 11.59 12.14 1.95
CA SER A 30 11.93 10.99 2.77
C SER A 30 12.21 9.72 1.96
N VAL A 31 13.03 8.83 2.51
CA VAL A 31 13.14 7.43 2.05
C VAL A 31 12.27 6.58 2.96
N TYR A 32 11.30 5.88 2.38
CA TYR A 32 10.33 5.07 3.11
C TYR A 32 10.30 3.65 2.55
N GLY A 33 10.10 2.65 3.41
CA GLY A 33 10.07 1.25 3.01
C GLY A 33 9.06 0.44 3.83
N PHE A 34 8.46 -0.56 3.20
CA PHE A 34 7.61 -1.54 3.88
C PHE A 34 8.46 -2.72 4.35
N LEU A 35 8.37 -3.07 5.63
CA LEU A 35 9.05 -4.22 6.24
C LEU A 35 8.03 -5.25 6.74
N GLY A 36 8.35 -6.54 6.61
CA GLY A 36 7.53 -7.62 7.14
C GLY A 36 7.72 -8.95 6.39
N PRO A 37 7.06 -10.04 6.81
CA PRO A 37 7.16 -11.36 6.19
C PRO A 37 6.64 -11.42 4.75
N ASN A 38 6.98 -12.50 4.03
CA ASN A 38 6.42 -12.74 2.70
C ASN A 38 4.90 -12.92 2.77
N GLY A 39 4.18 -12.39 1.77
CA GLY A 39 2.71 -12.48 1.70
C GLY A 39 1.92 -11.39 2.41
N VAL A 40 2.53 -10.56 3.28
CA VAL A 40 1.83 -9.53 4.08
C VAL A 40 1.36 -8.29 3.30
N GLY A 41 1.37 -8.32 1.96
CA GLY A 41 0.83 -7.23 1.14
C GLY A 41 1.80 -6.13 0.70
N LYS A 42 3.08 -6.12 1.15
CA LYS A 42 4.09 -5.08 0.82
C LYS A 42 4.15 -4.69 -0.67
N THR A 43 4.43 -5.67 -1.53
CA THR A 43 4.52 -5.45 -2.98
C THR A 43 3.18 -5.03 -3.58
N LYS A 44 2.06 -5.49 -3.00
CA LYS A 44 0.71 -5.11 -3.47
C LYS A 44 0.44 -3.63 -3.16
N THR A 45 0.75 -3.17 -1.95
CA THR A 45 0.69 -1.76 -1.58
C THR A 45 1.55 -0.91 -2.49
N MET A 46 2.81 -1.29 -2.71
CA MET A 46 3.71 -0.51 -3.58
C MET A 46 3.22 -0.45 -5.03
N ARG A 47 2.65 -1.54 -5.56
CA ARG A 47 2.03 -1.55 -6.89
C ARG A 47 0.75 -0.73 -6.98
N MET A 48 -0.01 -0.57 -5.89
CA MET A 48 -1.15 0.35 -5.86
C MET A 48 -0.70 1.80 -5.90
N VAL A 49 0.35 2.17 -5.15
CA VAL A 49 0.95 3.51 -5.21
C VAL A 49 1.47 3.85 -6.61
N GLN A 50 2.03 2.85 -7.31
CA GLN A 50 2.55 2.99 -8.68
C GLN A 50 1.46 2.90 -9.77
N ASP A 51 0.18 2.79 -9.40
CA ASP A 51 -0.97 2.59 -10.30
C ASP A 51 -0.86 1.36 -11.23
N ILE A 52 -0.06 0.36 -10.84
CA ILE A 52 0.07 -0.92 -11.56
C ILE A 52 -1.12 -1.84 -11.23
N ILE A 53 -1.67 -1.72 -10.02
CA ILE A 53 -2.83 -2.48 -9.55
C ILE A 53 -3.84 -1.51 -8.96
N ARG A 54 -5.11 -1.63 -9.33
CA ARG A 54 -6.19 -0.85 -8.72
C ARG A 54 -6.49 -1.35 -7.31
N ARG A 55 -6.64 -0.41 -6.37
CA ARG A 55 -7.35 -0.64 -5.11
C ARG A 55 -8.76 -1.17 -5.37
N ASP A 56 -9.34 -1.81 -4.36
CA ASP A 56 -10.75 -2.20 -4.40
C ASP A 56 -11.67 -0.98 -4.46
#